data_AF-R6YPK9-F1
#
_entry.id   AF-R6YPK9-F1
#
_cell.length_a   1.000
_cell.length_b   1.000
_cell.length_c   1.000
_cell.angle_alpha   90.00
_cell.angle_beta   90.00
_cell.angle_gamma   90.00
#
_symmetry.space_group_name_H-M   'P 1'
#
loop_
_entity.id
_entity.type
_entity.pdbx_description
1 polymer ?
#
loop_
_entity_poly.entity_id
_entity_poly.type
_entity_poly.pdbx_seq_one_letter_code
_entity_poly.pdbx_strand_id
1 'polypeptide(L)'
;MNININVNQYNEKKLPFGRQNSDNAKSVRSTLAKKRADKLVGNVFESDKKTDLSVKEMKEKREVLLADTTDQLKELTDLKEQRNEMLSQAEDPVVAQNIKDIDERMKQIWKNVEENRSLAKTYGQTVSDVKVERLKSHAMVDASNEAEDLLIQSAKELAASLLDDAKKNIEEKMDKAKEEAQKRKEKQEETKSDKTEDTLAEKLAEQSKRKEDADKEIKKMVDDLNLLMDDLKGIEVDADI
;
A
#
# COMPACT_ATOMS: atom_id res chain seq x y z
N MET A 1 58.20 0.74 27.60
CA MET A 1 57.23 1.87 27.62
C MET A 1 55.87 1.27 27.90
N ASN A 2 55.37 1.45 29.11
CA ASN A 2 54.06 0.99 29.55
C ASN A 2 53.00 1.96 29.04
N ILE A 3 52.21 1.54 28.05
CA ILE A 3 51.00 2.26 27.66
C ILE A 3 49.83 1.57 28.38
N ASN A 4 49.46 2.17 29.49
CA ASN A 4 48.30 1.83 30.29
C ASN A 4 47.06 2.29 29.50
N ILE A 5 46.39 1.38 28.81
CA ILE A 5 45.13 1.70 28.12
C ILE A 5 44.03 1.66 29.18
N ASN A 6 43.68 2.86 29.67
CA ASN A 6 42.55 3.09 30.55
C ASN A 6 41.26 2.72 29.82
N VAL A 7 40.69 1.57 30.17
CA VAL A 7 39.37 1.12 29.76
C VAL A 7 38.34 1.89 30.60
N ASN A 8 38.08 3.15 30.24
CA ASN A 8 36.85 3.83 30.60
C ASN A 8 36.75 5.18 29.89
N GLN A 9 36.05 5.19 28.76
CA GLN A 9 35.29 6.34 28.27
C GLN A 9 34.38 5.90 27.11
N TYR A 10 33.54 4.88 27.36
CA TYR A 10 32.24 4.90 26.72
C TYR A 10 31.45 6.00 27.42
N ASN A 11 31.44 7.16 26.78
CA ASN A 11 30.55 8.24 27.10
C ASN A 11 29.13 7.75 26.76
N GLU A 12 28.54 6.97 27.67
CA GLU A 12 27.10 6.83 27.76
C GLU A 12 26.56 8.25 27.95
N LYS A 13 26.29 8.92 26.82
CA LYS A 13 25.22 9.90 26.78
C LYS A 13 23.99 9.14 27.22
N LYS A 14 23.74 9.16 28.53
CA LYS A 14 22.44 8.90 29.11
C LYS A 14 21.51 9.89 28.42
N LEU A 15 20.92 9.45 27.32
CA LEU A 15 19.68 10.02 26.84
C LEU A 15 18.79 9.99 28.08
N PRO A 16 18.26 11.14 28.51
CA PRO A 16 17.36 11.14 29.64
C PRO A 16 16.24 10.20 29.23
N PHE A 17 16.06 9.10 29.97
CA PHE A 17 14.86 8.30 29.94
C PHE A 17 13.71 9.18 30.48
N GLY A 18 13.41 10.27 29.77
CA GLY A 18 12.13 10.91 29.80
C GLY A 18 11.19 9.95 29.09
N ARG A 19 10.08 9.62 29.75
CA ARG A 19 8.96 8.88 29.17
C ARG A 19 8.78 9.36 27.73
N GLN A 20 9.08 8.50 26.74
CA GLN A 20 8.60 8.76 25.40
C GLN A 20 7.08 8.74 25.53
N ASN A 21 6.45 9.92 25.39
CA ASN A 21 5.00 10.07 25.45
C ASN A 21 4.36 8.95 24.64
N SER A 22 3.53 8.12 25.27
CA SER A 22 2.80 7.03 24.60
C SER A 22 2.04 7.54 23.38
N ASP A 23 1.59 8.79 23.43
CA ASP A 23 0.97 9.54 22.34
C ASP A 23 1.83 9.63 21.07
N ASN A 24 3.15 9.79 21.22
CA ASN A 24 4.07 9.88 20.08
C ASN A 24 4.25 8.51 19.41
N ALA A 25 4.29 7.42 20.19
CA ALA A 25 4.37 6.06 19.64
C ALA A 25 3.06 5.64 18.92
N LYS A 26 1.89 6.05 19.41
CA LYS A 26 0.58 5.79 18.77
C LYS A 26 0.42 6.54 17.45
N SER A 27 0.80 7.82 17.44
CA SER A 27 0.86 8.64 16.22
C SER A 27 1.80 8.05 15.16
N VAL A 28 2.98 7.56 15.59
CA VAL A 28 3.94 6.87 14.71
C VAL A 28 3.36 5.57 14.12
N ARG A 29 2.58 4.79 14.88
CA ARG A 29 1.94 3.56 14.36
C ARG A 29 0.88 3.87 13.31
N SER A 30 -0.02 4.81 13.58
CA SER A 30 -1.05 5.22 12.61
C SER A 30 -0.43 5.79 11.32
N THR A 31 0.60 6.62 11.45
CA THR A 31 1.30 7.15 10.26
C THR A 31 2.06 6.09 9.48
N LEU A 32 2.64 5.08 10.16
CA LEU A 32 3.26 3.93 9.50
C LEU A 32 2.23 3.06 8.78
N ALA A 33 1.06 2.85 9.38
CA ALA A 33 -0.04 2.12 8.77
C ALA A 33 -0.51 2.80 7.47
N LYS A 34 -0.73 4.12 7.50
CA LYS A 34 -1.03 4.92 6.30
C LYS A 34 0.01 4.76 5.20
N LYS A 35 1.30 4.90 5.55
CA LYS A 35 2.40 4.70 4.59
C LYS A 35 2.42 3.29 3.99
N ARG A 36 2.04 2.27 4.76
CA ARG A 36 1.98 0.88 4.28
C ARG A 36 0.80 0.67 3.34
N ALA A 37 -0.38 1.19 3.70
CA ALA A 37 -1.58 1.19 2.87
C ALA A 37 -1.31 1.89 1.52
N ASP A 38 -0.78 3.11 1.55
CA ASP A 38 -0.44 3.88 0.34
C ASP A 38 0.57 3.11 -0.55
N LYS A 39 1.56 2.47 0.07
CA LYS A 39 2.57 1.68 -0.65
C LYS A 39 1.96 0.43 -1.29
N LEU A 40 0.99 -0.21 -0.63
CA LEU A 40 0.37 -1.43 -1.12
C LEU A 40 -0.39 -1.16 -2.43
N VAL A 41 -1.27 -0.15 -2.41
CA VAL A 41 -2.00 0.31 -3.60
C VAL A 41 -1.05 0.85 -4.66
N GLY A 42 -0.05 1.63 -4.26
CA GLY A 42 0.95 2.20 -5.16
C GLY A 42 1.74 1.16 -5.95
N ASN A 43 2.17 0.07 -5.30
CA ASN A 43 2.91 -1.01 -5.97
C ASN A 43 2.06 -1.70 -7.04
N VAL A 44 0.77 -1.95 -6.75
CA VAL A 44 -0.14 -2.58 -7.72
C VAL A 44 -0.37 -1.66 -8.91
N PHE A 45 -0.60 -0.36 -8.67
CA PHE A 45 -0.73 0.63 -9.73
C PHE A 45 0.50 0.70 -10.63
N GLU A 46 1.71 0.72 -10.04
CA GLU A 46 2.96 0.72 -10.81
C GLU A 46 3.14 -0.55 -11.65
N SER A 47 2.77 -1.71 -11.09
CA SER A 47 2.80 -2.99 -11.80
C SER A 47 1.83 -3.01 -12.98
N ASP A 48 0.60 -2.53 -12.79
CA ASP A 48 -0.40 -2.44 -13.85
C ASP A 48 0.05 -1.49 -14.96
N LYS A 49 0.60 -0.33 -14.59
CA LYS A 49 1.18 0.62 -15.54
C LYS A 49 2.31 0.01 -16.36
N LYS A 50 3.21 -0.77 -15.74
CA LYS A 50 4.28 -1.47 -16.46
C LYS A 50 3.71 -2.47 -17.46
N THR A 51 2.66 -3.19 -17.07
CA THR A 51 1.97 -4.14 -17.94
C THR A 51 1.32 -3.42 -19.13
N ASP A 52 0.70 -2.26 -18.91
CA ASP A 52 0.13 -1.44 -19.99
C ASP A 52 1.18 -0.99 -21.00
N LEU A 53 2.32 -0.53 -20.52
CA LEU A 53 3.45 -0.16 -21.38
C LEU A 53 3.92 -1.35 -22.21
N SER A 54 4.09 -2.52 -21.59
CA SER A 54 4.48 -3.74 -22.30
C SER A 54 3.46 -4.14 -23.36
N VAL A 55 2.15 -4.05 -23.07
CA VAL A 55 1.09 -4.35 -24.04
C VAL A 55 1.11 -3.37 -25.21
N LYS A 56 1.35 -2.09 -24.93
CA LYS A 56 1.48 -1.05 -25.97
C LYS A 56 2.67 -1.34 -26.88
N GLU A 57 3.84 -1.62 -26.32
CA GLU A 57 5.04 -1.97 -27.09
C GLU A 57 4.82 -3.23 -27.95
N MET A 58 4.12 -4.24 -27.45
CA MET A 58 3.79 -5.44 -28.23
C MET A 58 2.86 -5.13 -29.40
N LYS A 59 1.87 -4.24 -29.21
CA LYS A 59 0.98 -3.80 -30.30
C LYS A 59 1.75 -3.04 -31.38
N GLU A 60 2.62 -2.11 -30.98
CA GLU A 60 3.47 -1.35 -31.91
C GLU A 60 4.40 -2.29 -32.70
N LYS A 61 5.10 -3.22 -32.02
CA LYS A 61 5.95 -4.21 -32.69
C LYS A 61 5.16 -5.08 -33.66
N ARG A 62 3.95 -5.50 -33.29
CA ARG A 62 3.06 -6.27 -34.16
C ARG A 62 2.67 -5.48 -35.41
N GLU A 63 2.33 -4.20 -35.27
CA GLU A 63 1.99 -3.34 -36.41
C GLU A 63 3.17 -3.17 -37.36
N VAL A 64 4.37 -2.94 -36.83
CA VAL A 64 5.60 -2.85 -37.64
C VAL A 64 5.85 -4.15 -38.41
N LEU A 65 5.73 -5.31 -37.74
CA LEU A 65 5.90 -6.61 -38.41
C LEU A 65 4.86 -6.83 -39.52
N LEU A 66 3.61 -6.42 -39.31
CA LEU A 66 2.57 -6.55 -40.33
C LEU A 66 2.81 -5.60 -41.52
N ALA A 67 3.31 -4.39 -41.27
CA ALA A 67 3.70 -3.46 -42.33
C ALA A 67 4.86 -4.01 -43.15
N ASP A 68 5.94 -4.48 -42.50
CA ASP A 68 7.10 -5.08 -43.16
C ASP A 68 6.68 -6.32 -43.97
N THR A 69 5.83 -7.18 -43.41
CA THR A 69 5.26 -8.33 -44.12
C THR A 69 4.50 -7.91 -45.37
N THR A 70 3.73 -6.82 -45.30
CA THR A 70 2.94 -6.30 -46.42
C THR A 70 3.85 -5.79 -47.54
N ASP A 71 4.92 -5.08 -47.20
CA ASP A 71 5.87 -4.56 -48.18
C ASP A 71 6.71 -5.68 -48.79
N GLN A 72 7.15 -6.66 -48.00
CA GLN A 72 7.81 -7.87 -48.48
C GLN A 72 6.94 -8.68 -49.44
N LEU A 73 5.62 -8.77 -49.20
CA LEU A 73 4.69 -9.44 -50.12
C LEU A 73 4.52 -8.69 -51.46
N LYS A 74 4.59 -7.35 -51.45
CA LYS A 74 4.63 -6.56 -52.70
C LYS A 74 5.92 -6.84 -53.46
N GLU A 75 7.07 -6.77 -52.79
CA GLU A 75 8.37 -7.09 -53.40
C GLU A 75 8.39 -8.51 -53.98
N LEU A 76 7.83 -9.48 -53.28
CA LEU A 76 7.70 -10.86 -53.76
C LEU A 76 6.86 -10.93 -55.05
N THR A 77 5.82 -10.10 -55.16
CA THR A 77 4.95 -10.03 -56.34
C THR A 77 5.72 -9.44 -57.53
N ASP A 78 6.45 -8.35 -57.31
CA ASP A 78 7.26 -7.69 -58.34
C ASP A 78 8.39 -8.61 -58.85
N LEU A 79 9.09 -9.29 -57.94
CA LEU A 79 10.14 -10.26 -58.28
C LEU A 79 9.58 -11.44 -59.07
N LYS A 80 8.38 -11.91 -58.73
CA LYS A 80 7.71 -12.99 -59.45
C LYS A 80 7.37 -12.56 -60.89
N GLU A 81 6.97 -11.32 -61.09
CA GLU A 81 6.70 -10.75 -62.42
C GLU A 81 8.00 -10.64 -63.24
N GLN A 82 9.06 -10.05 -62.68
CA GLN A 82 10.38 -9.97 -63.31
C GLN A 82 10.92 -11.35 -63.71
N ARG A 83 10.80 -12.33 -62.80
CA ARG A 83 11.19 -13.72 -63.07
C ARG A 83 10.45 -14.30 -64.27
N ASN A 84 9.13 -14.09 -64.34
CA ASN A 84 8.28 -14.57 -65.43
C ASN A 84 8.61 -13.93 -66.79
N GLU A 85 8.95 -12.64 -66.82
CA GLU A 85 9.40 -11.97 -68.04
C GLU A 85 10.72 -12.55 -68.56
N MET A 86 11.68 -12.78 -67.64
CA MET A 86 13.02 -13.30 -67.95
C MET A 86 13.01 -14.78 -68.39
N LEU A 87 11.98 -15.54 -68.03
CA LEU A 87 11.84 -16.96 -68.41
C LEU A 87 11.80 -17.20 -69.93
N SER A 88 11.34 -16.21 -70.70
CA SER A 88 11.33 -16.28 -72.16
C SER A 88 12.72 -16.28 -72.80
N GLN A 89 13.74 -15.82 -72.06
CA GLN A 89 15.14 -15.69 -72.51
C GLN A 89 16.09 -16.59 -71.69
N ALA A 90 15.56 -17.62 -71.03
CA ALA A 90 16.31 -18.47 -70.10
C ALA A 90 17.42 -19.31 -70.75
N GLU A 91 17.53 -19.33 -72.08
CA GLU A 91 18.63 -19.98 -72.81
C GLU A 91 19.96 -19.20 -72.69
N ASP A 92 19.91 -17.89 -72.41
CA ASP A 92 21.10 -17.09 -72.14
C ASP A 92 21.64 -17.40 -70.73
N PRO A 93 22.92 -17.84 -70.59
CA PRO A 93 23.52 -18.14 -69.30
C PRO A 93 23.46 -17.00 -68.28
N VAL A 94 23.52 -15.74 -68.74
CA VAL A 94 23.45 -14.56 -67.87
C VAL A 94 22.03 -14.39 -67.32
N VAL A 95 21.02 -14.55 -68.18
CA VAL A 95 19.61 -14.49 -67.78
C VAL A 95 19.27 -15.64 -66.84
N ALA A 96 19.77 -16.85 -67.13
CA ALA A 96 19.61 -18.01 -66.27
C ALA A 96 20.21 -17.82 -64.86
N GLN A 97 21.33 -17.10 -64.75
CA GLN A 97 21.90 -16.76 -63.45
C GLN A 97 21.03 -15.72 -62.70
N ASN A 98 20.57 -14.67 -63.40
CA ASN A 98 19.67 -13.67 -62.80
C ASN A 98 18.36 -14.29 -62.27
N ILE A 99 17.79 -15.27 -63.00
CA ILE A 99 16.59 -16.00 -62.54
C ILE A 99 16.87 -16.75 -61.23
N LYS A 100 18.05 -17.39 -61.10
CA LYS A 100 18.43 -18.09 -59.86
C LYS A 100 18.57 -17.12 -58.69
N ASP A 101 19.20 -15.97 -58.92
CA ASP A 101 19.38 -14.94 -57.89
C ASP A 101 18.02 -14.38 -57.43
N ILE A 102 17.06 -14.21 -58.35
CA ILE A 102 15.67 -13.84 -58.03
C ILE A 102 14.99 -14.95 -57.21
N ASP A 103 15.10 -16.21 -57.63
CA ASP A 103 14.50 -17.35 -56.92
C ASP A 103 15.06 -17.46 -55.48
N GLU A 104 16.37 -17.22 -55.28
CA GLU A 104 17.01 -17.17 -53.95
C GLU A 104 16.49 -16.00 -53.10
N ARG A 105 16.37 -14.80 -53.68
CA ARG A 105 15.82 -13.62 -52.99
C ARG A 105 14.37 -13.84 -52.57
N MET A 106 13.54 -14.38 -53.47
CA MET A 106 12.14 -14.73 -53.17
C MET A 106 12.06 -15.74 -52.03
N LYS A 107 12.94 -16.74 -51.98
CA LYS A 107 12.99 -17.71 -50.89
C LYS A 107 13.34 -17.06 -49.55
N GLN A 108 14.28 -16.11 -49.55
CA GLN A 108 14.64 -15.38 -48.33
C GLN A 108 13.49 -14.48 -47.85
N ILE A 109 12.80 -13.78 -48.77
CA ILE A 109 11.62 -12.97 -48.45
C ILE A 109 10.51 -13.85 -47.86
N TRP A 110 10.24 -15.01 -48.45
CA TRP A 110 9.26 -15.96 -47.91
C TRP A 110 9.57 -16.38 -46.48
N LYS A 111 10.84 -16.67 -46.18
CA LYS A 111 11.29 -17.01 -44.84
C LYS A 111 11.02 -15.86 -43.86
N ASN A 112 11.38 -14.63 -44.24
CA ASN A 112 11.14 -13.44 -43.42
C ASN A 112 9.66 -13.19 -43.18
N VAL A 113 8.82 -13.33 -44.21
CA VAL A 113 7.35 -13.20 -44.12
C VAL A 113 6.76 -14.20 -43.13
N GLU A 114 7.20 -15.46 -43.19
CA GLU A 114 6.71 -16.50 -42.28
C GLU A 114 7.15 -16.24 -40.83
N GLU A 115 8.42 -15.85 -40.63
CA GLU A 115 8.95 -15.47 -39.32
C GLU A 115 8.20 -14.26 -38.75
N ASN A 116 8.02 -13.20 -39.54
CA ASN A 116 7.28 -11.99 -39.14
C ASN A 116 5.83 -12.31 -38.79
N ARG A 117 5.15 -13.12 -39.60
CA ARG A 117 3.77 -13.54 -39.36
C ARG A 117 3.65 -14.36 -38.08
N SER A 118 4.59 -15.26 -37.83
CA SER A 118 4.65 -16.07 -36.61
C SER A 118 4.82 -15.16 -35.38
N LEU A 119 5.78 -14.24 -35.43
CA LEU A 119 6.02 -13.27 -34.35
C LEU A 119 4.79 -12.37 -34.12
N ALA A 120 4.19 -11.83 -35.17
CA ALA A 120 2.98 -11.01 -35.09
C ALA A 120 1.79 -11.77 -34.46
N LYS A 121 1.68 -13.07 -34.75
CA LYS A 121 0.69 -13.96 -34.11
C LYS A 121 0.99 -14.13 -32.62
N THR A 122 2.25 -14.38 -32.25
CA THR A 122 2.62 -14.52 -30.83
C THR A 122 2.34 -13.25 -30.04
N TYR A 123 2.69 -12.06 -30.56
CA TYR A 123 2.37 -10.79 -29.90
C TYR A 123 0.85 -10.58 -29.77
N GLY A 124 0.09 -10.91 -30.81
CA GLY A 124 -1.37 -10.85 -30.76
C GLY A 124 -1.96 -11.77 -29.68
N GLN A 125 -1.44 -12.99 -29.57
CA GLN A 125 -1.88 -13.95 -28.55
C GLN A 125 -1.54 -13.46 -27.15
N THR A 126 -0.29 -13.03 -26.89
CA THR A 126 0.13 -12.52 -25.57
C THR A 126 -0.70 -11.32 -25.14
N VAL A 127 -0.99 -10.38 -26.04
CA VAL A 127 -1.88 -9.23 -25.74
C VAL A 127 -3.29 -9.69 -25.36
N SER A 128 -3.80 -10.72 -26.03
CA SER A 128 -5.10 -11.31 -25.70
C SER A 128 -5.08 -12.02 -24.34
N ASP A 129 -4.02 -12.80 -24.06
CA ASP A 129 -3.87 -13.52 -22.80
C ASP A 129 -3.79 -12.55 -21.61
N VAL A 130 -3.01 -11.47 -21.74
CA VAL A 130 -2.96 -10.40 -20.72
C VAL A 130 -4.34 -9.78 -20.49
N LYS A 131 -5.11 -9.55 -21.56
CA LYS A 131 -6.48 -9.03 -21.44
C LYS A 131 -7.40 -9.99 -20.70
N VAL A 132 -7.27 -11.29 -20.95
CA VAL A 132 -8.06 -12.32 -20.26
C VAL A 132 -7.68 -12.43 -18.79
N GLU A 133 -6.38 -12.44 -18.46
CA GLU A 133 -5.94 -12.49 -17.06
C GLU A 133 -6.41 -11.27 -16.27
N ARG A 134 -6.38 -10.07 -16.87
CA ARG A 134 -6.94 -8.85 -16.25
C ARG A 134 -8.43 -8.90 -15.98
N LEU A 135 -9.20 -9.70 -16.73
CA LEU A 135 -10.61 -9.90 -16.45
C LEU A 135 -10.86 -10.87 -15.30
N LYS A 136 -9.85 -11.67 -14.91
CA LYS A 136 -9.97 -12.64 -13.81
C LYS A 136 -9.58 -12.06 -12.45
N SER A 137 -8.65 -11.09 -12.42
CA SER A 137 -8.11 -10.53 -11.18
C SER A 137 -8.49 -9.05 -11.02
N HIS A 138 -8.84 -8.64 -9.80
CA HIS A 138 -9.12 -7.26 -9.45
C HIS A 138 -8.06 -6.69 -8.51
N ALA A 139 -6.78 -6.79 -8.90
CA ALA A 139 -5.63 -6.49 -8.04
C ALA A 139 -5.71 -5.12 -7.34
N MET A 140 -6.21 -4.08 -8.02
CA MET A 140 -6.40 -2.75 -7.42
C MET A 140 -7.50 -2.71 -6.35
N VAL A 141 -8.59 -3.46 -6.55
CA VAL A 141 -9.68 -3.58 -5.57
C VAL A 141 -9.18 -4.38 -4.37
N ASP A 142 -8.53 -5.53 -4.62
CA ASP A 142 -7.96 -6.37 -3.58
C ASP A 142 -6.94 -5.60 -2.73
N ALA A 143 -6.08 -4.82 -3.39
CA ALA A 143 -5.12 -3.94 -2.73
C ALA A 143 -5.79 -2.82 -1.93
N SER A 144 -6.88 -2.25 -2.43
CA SER A 144 -7.64 -1.22 -1.68
C SER A 144 -8.25 -1.81 -0.42
N ASN A 145 -8.88 -2.99 -0.53
CA ASN A 145 -9.48 -3.67 0.60
C ASN A 145 -8.43 -4.06 1.65
N GLU A 146 -7.26 -4.58 1.23
CA GLU A 146 -6.16 -4.90 2.15
C GLU A 146 -5.58 -3.63 2.82
N ALA A 147 -5.49 -2.53 2.06
CA ALA A 147 -5.06 -1.24 2.59
C ALA A 147 -6.07 -0.69 3.62
N GLU A 148 -7.37 -0.82 3.36
CA GLU A 148 -8.44 -0.46 4.27
C GLU A 148 -8.41 -1.32 5.54
N ASP A 149 -8.31 -2.64 5.41
CA ASP A 149 -8.17 -3.57 6.54
C ASP A 149 -6.99 -3.19 7.44
N LEU A 150 -5.85 -2.85 6.85
CA LEU A 150 -4.66 -2.42 7.57
C LEU A 150 -4.90 -1.12 8.36
N LEU A 151 -5.59 -0.16 7.76
CA LEU A 151 -5.97 1.10 8.42
C LEU A 151 -6.97 0.86 9.55
N ILE A 152 -7.99 0.02 9.32
CA ILE A 152 -9.01 -0.36 10.29
C ILE A 152 -8.35 -1.07 11.48
N GLN A 153 -7.46 -2.03 11.24
CA GLN A 153 -6.71 -2.71 12.30
C GLN A 153 -5.86 -1.73 13.10
N SER A 154 -5.14 -0.81 12.44
CA SER A 154 -4.36 0.22 13.14
C SER A 154 -5.25 1.16 13.96
N ALA A 155 -6.46 1.48 13.49
CA ALA A 155 -7.43 2.29 14.21
C ALA A 155 -7.98 1.55 15.44
N LYS A 156 -8.36 0.27 15.27
CA LYS A 156 -8.81 -0.62 16.36
C LYS A 156 -7.74 -0.74 17.45
N GLU A 157 -6.47 -0.94 17.09
CA GLU A 157 -5.34 -0.97 18.04
C GLU A 157 -5.13 0.36 18.76
N LEU A 158 -5.21 1.48 18.03
CA LEU A 158 -5.05 2.81 18.61
C LEU A 158 -6.18 3.12 19.61
N ALA A 159 -7.42 2.80 19.25
CA ALA A 159 -8.58 2.94 20.13
C ALA A 159 -8.45 2.07 21.40
N ALA A 160 -8.07 0.80 21.26
CA ALA A 160 -7.82 -0.08 22.41
C ALA A 160 -6.74 0.49 23.34
N SER A 161 -5.65 1.00 22.77
CA SER A 161 -4.57 1.62 23.54
C SER A 161 -5.00 2.93 24.22
N LEU A 162 -5.91 3.71 23.63
CA LEU A 162 -6.47 4.91 24.28
C LEU A 162 -7.41 4.54 25.43
N LEU A 163 -8.25 3.53 25.26
CA LEU A 163 -9.14 3.01 26.30
C LEU A 163 -8.36 2.47 27.51
N ASP A 164 -7.28 1.74 27.26
CA ASP A 164 -6.41 1.23 28.32
C ASP A 164 -5.72 2.36 29.09
N ASP A 165 -5.27 3.40 28.39
CA ASP A 165 -4.66 4.57 29.04
C ASP A 165 -5.69 5.35 29.88
N ALA A 166 -6.93 5.48 29.40
CA ALA A 166 -8.02 6.11 30.15
C ALA A 166 -8.34 5.32 31.44
N LYS A 167 -8.46 3.99 31.34
CA LYS A 167 -8.68 3.11 32.50
C LYS A 167 -7.58 3.26 33.56
N LYS A 168 -6.30 3.19 33.15
CA LYS A 168 -5.15 3.36 34.05
C LYS A 168 -5.16 4.72 34.74
N ASN A 169 -5.51 5.79 34.01
CA ASN A 169 -5.58 7.14 34.58
C ASN A 169 -6.71 7.26 35.63
N ILE A 170 -7.85 6.61 35.40
CA ILE A 170 -8.96 6.56 36.36
C ILE A 170 -8.55 5.78 37.62
N GLU A 171 -7.96 4.61 37.45
CA GLU A 171 -7.45 3.78 38.56
C GLU A 171 -6.44 4.57 39.40
N GLU A 172 -5.45 5.21 38.77
CA GLU A 172 -4.47 6.06 39.47
C GLU A 172 -5.13 7.22 40.23
N LYS A 173 -6.11 7.91 39.63
CA LYS A 173 -6.84 9.01 40.30
C LYS A 173 -7.69 8.49 41.46
N MET A 174 -8.31 7.33 41.32
CA MET A 174 -9.08 6.69 42.39
C MET A 174 -8.19 6.29 43.56
N ASP A 175 -7.03 5.69 43.29
CA ASP A 175 -6.12 5.24 44.34
C ASP A 175 -5.49 6.42 45.07
N LYS A 176 -5.12 7.49 44.34
CA LYS A 176 -4.73 8.76 44.95
C LYS A 176 -5.84 9.35 45.83
N ALA A 177 -7.09 9.33 45.37
CA ALA A 177 -8.22 9.82 46.15
C ALA A 177 -8.51 8.95 47.39
N LYS A 178 -8.33 7.63 47.30
CA LYS A 178 -8.45 6.71 48.44
C LYS A 178 -7.35 6.95 49.46
N GLU A 179 -6.10 7.05 49.04
CA GLU A 179 -4.97 7.36 49.94
C GLU A 179 -5.14 8.72 50.61
N GLU A 180 -5.56 9.75 49.88
CA GLU A 180 -5.83 11.07 50.47
C GLU A 180 -7.00 11.03 51.46
N ALA A 181 -8.08 10.30 51.15
CA ALA A 181 -9.20 10.12 52.07
C ALA A 181 -8.78 9.36 53.33
N GLN A 182 -7.92 8.36 53.20
CA GLN A 182 -7.42 7.56 54.32
C GLN A 182 -6.48 8.37 55.22
N LYS A 183 -5.53 9.12 54.63
CA LYS A 183 -4.67 10.07 55.35
C LYS A 183 -5.47 11.18 56.05
N ARG A 184 -6.60 11.61 55.49
CA ARG A 184 -7.50 12.58 56.14
C ARG A 184 -8.30 11.96 57.29
N LYS A 185 -8.72 10.71 57.18
CA LYS A 185 -9.37 9.97 58.27
C LYS A 185 -8.42 9.72 59.45
N GLU A 186 -7.18 9.29 59.19
CA GLU A 186 -6.16 9.11 60.23
C GLU A 186 -5.85 10.44 60.96
N LYS A 187 -5.72 11.55 60.20
CA LYS A 187 -5.54 12.88 60.81
C LYS A 187 -6.75 13.37 61.60
N GLN A 188 -7.98 13.01 61.20
CA GLN A 188 -9.20 13.35 61.94
C GLN A 188 -9.38 12.51 63.22
N GLU A 189 -8.91 11.26 63.24
CA GLU A 189 -8.91 10.44 64.46
C GLU A 189 -7.87 10.92 65.48
N GLU A 190 -6.75 11.51 65.04
CA GLU A 190 -5.77 12.16 65.94
C GLU A 190 -6.23 13.52 66.47
N THR A 191 -7.16 14.23 65.80
CA THR A 191 -7.67 15.53 66.26
C THR A 191 -9.16 15.49 66.58
N LYS A 192 -9.54 14.90 67.72
CA LYS A 192 -10.85 15.14 68.33
C LYS A 192 -10.85 16.49 69.08
N SER A 193 -11.15 17.58 68.37
CA SER A 193 -11.89 18.72 68.94
C SER A 193 -12.49 19.61 67.84
N ASP A 194 -13.81 19.75 67.89
CA ASP A 194 -14.66 20.84 67.37
C ASP A 194 -14.21 21.63 66.13
N LYS A 195 -14.92 21.43 65.00
CA LYS A 195 -15.75 22.47 64.33
C LYS A 195 -16.40 22.02 63.00
N THR A 196 -17.71 22.25 62.96
CA THR A 196 -18.61 22.65 61.83
C THR A 196 -18.84 21.70 60.64
N GLU A 197 -20.08 21.18 60.56
CA GLU A 197 -20.63 20.32 59.50
C GLU A 197 -20.73 21.00 58.10
N ASP A 198 -20.81 22.33 58.03
CA ASP A 198 -21.04 23.06 56.77
C ASP A 198 -19.86 23.04 55.78
N THR A 199 -18.61 22.98 56.26
CA THR A 199 -17.41 23.03 55.38
C THR A 199 -17.05 21.67 54.77
N LEU A 200 -17.59 20.58 55.33
CA LEU A 200 -17.41 19.22 54.81
C LEU A 200 -18.41 18.91 53.70
N ALA A 201 -19.66 19.37 53.83
CA ALA A 201 -20.70 19.21 52.82
C ALA A 201 -20.37 19.96 51.52
N GLU A 202 -19.83 21.19 51.61
CA GLU A 202 -19.47 22.01 50.46
C GLU A 202 -18.28 21.41 49.68
N LYS A 203 -17.24 20.92 50.37
CA LYS A 203 -16.10 20.24 49.73
C LYS A 203 -16.45 18.88 49.15
N LEU A 204 -17.36 18.13 49.77
CA LEU A 204 -17.90 16.89 49.20
C LEU A 204 -18.71 17.19 47.94
N ALA A 205 -19.58 18.21 47.95
CA ALA A 205 -20.37 18.62 46.78
C ALA A 205 -19.48 19.12 45.63
N GLU A 206 -18.40 19.83 45.91
CA GLU A 206 -17.45 20.32 44.90
C GLU A 206 -16.62 19.16 44.30
N GLN A 207 -16.28 18.15 45.10
CA GLN A 207 -15.66 16.92 44.63
C GLN A 207 -16.63 16.05 43.81
N SER A 208 -17.91 16.02 44.18
CA SER A 208 -18.99 15.37 43.41
C SER A 208 -19.19 16.03 42.05
N LYS A 209 -19.21 17.37 42.00
CA LYS A 209 -19.29 18.12 40.72
C LYS A 209 -18.09 17.85 39.82
N ARG A 210 -16.87 17.83 40.38
CA ARG A 210 -15.66 17.47 39.61
C ARG A 210 -15.68 16.03 39.10
N LYS A 211 -16.31 15.10 39.82
CA LYS A 211 -16.55 13.73 39.33
C LYS A 211 -17.59 13.71 38.22
N GLU A 212 -18.71 14.40 38.38
CA GLU A 212 -19.73 14.52 37.33
C GLU A 212 -19.21 15.17 36.05
N ASP A 213 -18.36 16.18 36.16
CA ASP A 213 -17.75 16.84 35.01
C ASP A 213 -16.75 15.92 34.31
N ALA A 214 -15.94 15.16 35.07
CA ALA A 214 -15.06 14.13 34.53
C ALA A 214 -15.85 12.98 33.88
N ASP A 215 -16.96 12.54 34.48
CA ASP A 215 -17.83 11.50 33.95
C ASP A 215 -18.53 11.96 32.65
N LYS A 216 -18.92 13.23 32.56
CA LYS A 216 -19.48 13.83 31.33
C LYS A 216 -18.43 13.93 30.22
N GLU A 217 -17.19 14.26 30.56
CA GLU A 217 -16.08 14.35 29.60
C GLU A 217 -15.68 12.95 29.09
N ILE A 218 -15.67 11.95 29.97
CA ILE A 218 -15.49 10.53 29.62
C ILE A 218 -16.62 10.05 28.72
N LYS A 219 -17.88 10.40 29.05
CA LYS A 219 -19.03 10.01 28.24
C LYS A 219 -18.95 10.57 26.82
N LYS A 220 -18.56 11.84 26.67
CA LYS A 220 -18.28 12.44 25.35
C LYS A 220 -17.17 11.72 24.60
N MET A 221 -16.07 11.40 25.25
CA MET A 221 -14.98 10.65 24.61
C MET A 221 -15.41 9.23 24.18
N VAL A 222 -16.26 8.56 24.98
CA VAL A 222 -16.82 7.24 24.63
C VAL A 222 -17.80 7.37 23.46
N ASP A 223 -18.64 8.41 23.45
CA ASP A 223 -19.58 8.66 22.35
C ASP A 223 -18.83 9.01 21.05
N ASP A 224 -17.75 9.81 21.11
CA ASP A 224 -16.89 10.10 19.95
C ASP A 224 -16.17 8.85 19.43
N LEU A 225 -15.72 7.97 20.33
CA LEU A 225 -15.12 6.68 19.97
C LEU A 225 -16.14 5.71 19.36
N ASN A 226 -17.36 5.69 19.89
CA ASN A 226 -18.45 4.89 19.32
C ASN A 226 -18.87 5.42 17.96
N LEU A 227 -18.93 6.74 17.76
CA LEU A 227 -19.20 7.35 16.46
C LEU A 227 -18.15 6.95 15.44
N LEU A 228 -16.86 7.01 15.81
CA LEU A 228 -15.76 6.52 14.96
C LEU A 228 -15.85 5.01 14.69
N MET A 229 -16.31 4.20 15.64
CA MET A 229 -16.54 2.76 15.41
C MET A 229 -17.76 2.47 14.54
N ASP A 230 -18.83 3.25 14.66
CA ASP A 230 -20.04 3.09 13.87
C ASP A 230 -19.80 3.57 12.43
N ASP A 231 -19.02 4.64 12.23
CA ASP A 231 -18.52 5.05 10.92
C ASP A 231 -17.66 3.94 10.27
N LEU A 232 -16.83 3.25 11.06
CA LEU A 232 -16.06 2.09 10.59
C LEU A 232 -16.94 0.87 10.25
N LYS A 233 -18.02 0.62 10.99
CA LYS A 233 -18.98 -0.46 10.70
C LYS A 233 -19.86 -0.17 9.50
N GLY A 234 -20.24 1.09 9.26
CA GLY A 234 -21.00 1.49 8.08
C GLY A 234 -20.26 1.15 6.79
N ILE A 235 -18.93 1.33 6.79
CA ILE A 235 -18.05 0.94 5.67
C ILE A 235 -18.02 -0.59 5.48
N GLU A 236 -17.94 -1.38 6.57
CA GLU A 236 -17.99 -2.86 6.50
C GLU A 236 -19.32 -3.38 5.89
N VAL A 237 -20.46 -2.72 6.16
CA VAL A 237 -21.78 -3.14 5.63
C VAL A 237 -21.95 -2.80 4.15
N ASP A 238 -21.36 -1.70 3.67
CA ASP A 238 -21.41 -1.31 2.26
C ASP A 238 -20.52 -2.20 1.36
N ALA A 239 -19.56 -2.94 1.94
CA ALA A 239 -18.72 -3.91 1.23
C ALA A 239 -19.42 -5.25 0.93
N ASP A 240 -20.55 -5.55 1.60
CA ASP A 240 -21.31 -6.81 1.49
C ASP A 240 -22.54 -6.72 0.54
N ILE A 241 -22.70 -5.61 -0.21
CA ILE A 241 -23.78 -5.37 -1.20
C ILE A 241 -23.22 -5.39 -2.63
#